data_AF-A0A3R7SF91-F1
#
_entry.id   AF-A0A3R7SF91-F1
#
_cell.length_a   1.000
_cell.length_b   1.000
_cell.length_c   1.000
_cell.angle_alpha   90.00
_cell.angle_beta   90.00
_cell.angle_gamma   90.00
#
_symmetry.space_group_name_H-M   'P 1'
#
loop_
_entity.id
_entity.type
_entity.pdbx_description
1 polymer ?
#
loop_
_entity_poly.entity_id
_entity_poly.type
_entity_poly.pdbx_seq_one_letter_code
_entity_poly.pdbx_strand_id
1 'polypeptide(L)'
;MLSKLLGGSLVDTVGKVIDSVHTSEEEKLAARNKLKELENEINSKQMDINLADAKSTATGIGGIMQRSWRPLIGMSCALAILWEYVLKQFTIFILAAFSIDHNPLPELDMATLFPLVMALLGMSGIRSFEKLKKINSDK
;
A
#
# COMPACT_ATOMS: atom_id res chain seq x y z
N MET A 1 -19.21 -34.96 -64.78
CA MET A 1 -20.27 -34.90 -63.75
C MET A 1 -19.75 -34.76 -62.32
N LEU A 2 -18.56 -35.29 -61.97
CA LEU A 2 -17.94 -35.15 -60.64
C LEU A 2 -17.51 -33.72 -60.23
N SER A 3 -17.08 -32.88 -61.19
CA SER A 3 -16.66 -31.49 -60.91
C SER A 3 -17.82 -30.55 -60.51
N LYS A 4 -19.04 -30.78 -61.03
CA LYS A 4 -20.23 -30.00 -60.65
C LYS A 4 -20.81 -30.40 -59.29
N LEU A 5 -20.63 -31.66 -58.88
CA LEU A 5 -21.11 -32.17 -57.58
C LEU A 5 -20.21 -31.72 -56.41
N LEU A 6 -18.90 -31.69 -56.63
CA LEU A 6 -17.94 -31.20 -55.63
C LEU A 6 -17.87 -29.67 -55.59
N GLY A 7 -17.99 -28.97 -56.72
CA GLY A 7 -17.90 -27.51 -56.76
C GLY A 7 -19.12 -26.78 -56.18
N GLY A 8 -20.35 -27.23 -56.45
CA GLY A 8 -21.56 -26.55 -55.97
C GLY A 8 -21.84 -26.78 -54.48
N SER A 9 -21.71 -28.02 -54.00
CA SER A 9 -22.00 -28.37 -52.61
C SER A 9 -20.96 -27.84 -51.62
N LEU A 10 -19.67 -27.80 -51.99
CA LEU A 10 -18.64 -27.19 -51.14
C LEU A 10 -18.74 -25.67 -51.12
N VAL A 11 -19.02 -25.03 -52.26
CA VAL A 11 -19.15 -23.56 -52.32
C VAL A 11 -20.38 -23.09 -51.56
N ASP A 12 -21.51 -23.78 -51.64
CA ASP A 12 -22.71 -23.45 -50.86
C ASP A 12 -22.52 -23.70 -49.35
N THR A 13 -21.76 -24.73 -48.99
CA THR A 13 -21.46 -25.01 -47.58
C THR A 13 -20.46 -24.00 -47.02
N VAL A 14 -19.43 -23.64 -47.78
CA VAL A 14 -18.45 -22.60 -47.42
C VAL A 14 -19.12 -21.22 -47.39
N GLY A 15 -20.04 -20.93 -48.32
CA GLY A 15 -20.85 -19.71 -48.32
C GLY A 15 -21.75 -19.60 -47.10
N LYS A 16 -22.42 -20.68 -46.70
CA LYS A 16 -23.22 -20.73 -45.45
C LYS A 16 -22.38 -20.65 -44.19
N VAL A 17 -21.17 -21.21 -44.19
CA VAL A 17 -20.24 -21.08 -43.05
C VAL A 17 -19.73 -19.64 -42.94
N ILE A 18 -19.39 -18.99 -44.05
CA ILE A 18 -19.02 -17.57 -44.09
C ILE A 18 -20.17 -16.67 -43.61
N ASP A 19 -21.41 -16.97 -43.99
CA ASP A 19 -22.60 -16.23 -43.56
C ASP A 19 -22.95 -16.49 -42.08
N SER A 20 -22.74 -17.71 -41.59
CA SER A 20 -22.89 -18.06 -40.17
C SER A 20 -21.77 -17.52 -39.27
N VAL A 21 -20.58 -17.23 -39.83
CA VAL A 21 -19.48 -16.54 -39.13
C VAL A 21 -19.69 -15.02 -39.14
N HIS A 22 -20.49 -14.51 -40.08
CA HIS A 22 -20.99 -13.14 -40.06
C HIS A 22 -22.15 -12.92 -39.06
N THR A 23 -22.75 -14.01 -38.57
CA THR A 23 -23.60 -14.01 -37.38
C THR A 23 -22.70 -14.07 -36.14
N SER A 24 -22.45 -13.04 -35.36
CA SER A 24 -22.87 -11.66 -35.33
C SER A 24 -21.75 -10.91 -34.58
N GLU A 25 -20.97 -10.06 -35.26
CA GLU A 25 -20.01 -9.17 -34.57
C GLU A 25 -20.73 -8.33 -33.50
N GLU A 26 -22.02 -8.10 -33.67
CA GLU A 26 -22.92 -7.40 -32.76
C GLU A 26 -23.27 -8.21 -31.49
N GLU A 27 -23.45 -9.53 -31.56
CA GLU A 27 -23.60 -10.41 -30.37
C GLU A 27 -22.29 -10.53 -29.60
N LYS A 28 -21.16 -10.65 -30.30
CA LYS A 28 -19.83 -10.58 -29.66
C LYS A 28 -19.59 -9.22 -29.02
N LEU A 29 -20.02 -8.13 -29.67
CA LEU A 29 -19.95 -6.79 -29.10
C LEU A 29 -20.85 -6.65 -27.87
N ALA A 30 -22.09 -7.15 -27.92
CA ALA A 30 -23.03 -7.15 -26.82
C ALA A 30 -22.52 -7.98 -25.63
N ALA A 31 -21.94 -9.15 -25.88
CA ALA A 31 -21.30 -9.97 -24.84
C ALA A 31 -20.09 -9.25 -24.23
N ARG A 32 -19.25 -8.60 -25.04
CA ARG A 32 -18.13 -7.77 -24.55
C ARG A 32 -18.60 -6.57 -23.73
N ASN A 33 -19.69 -5.92 -24.13
CA ASN A 33 -20.27 -4.79 -23.40
C ASN A 33 -20.84 -5.25 -22.04
N LYS A 34 -21.56 -6.37 -22.03
CA LYS A 34 -22.11 -6.95 -20.80
C LYS A 34 -21.01 -7.42 -19.85
N LEU A 35 -19.92 -8.00 -20.38
CA LEU A 35 -18.73 -8.33 -19.59
C LEU A 35 -18.10 -7.08 -18.98
N LYS A 36 -17.94 -6.00 -19.74
CA LYS A 36 -17.43 -4.72 -19.22
C LYS A 36 -18.34 -4.10 -18.15
N GLU A 37 -19.65 -4.21 -18.30
CA GLU A 37 -20.61 -3.76 -17.29
C GLU A 37 -20.47 -4.54 -15.99
N LEU A 38 -20.39 -5.87 -16.07
CA LEU A 38 -20.12 -6.76 -14.93
C LEU A 38 -18.77 -6.43 -14.27
N GLU A 39 -17.73 -6.19 -15.07
CA GLU A 39 -16.39 -5.84 -14.60
C GLU A 39 -16.40 -4.47 -13.88
N ASN A 40 -17.12 -3.49 -14.42
CA ASN A 40 -17.33 -2.19 -13.78
C ASN A 40 -18.11 -2.32 -12.48
N GLU A 41 -19.15 -3.16 -12.43
CA GLU A 41 -19.94 -3.40 -11.23
C GLU A 41 -19.11 -4.08 -10.14
N ILE A 42 -18.29 -5.08 -10.49
CA ILE A 42 -17.36 -5.74 -9.58
C ILE A 42 -16.33 -4.74 -9.04
N ASN A 43 -15.73 -3.94 -9.92
CA ASN A 43 -14.77 -2.90 -9.53
C ASN A 43 -15.40 -1.86 -8.59
N SER A 44 -16.65 -1.45 -8.87
CA SER A 44 -17.40 -0.54 -8.00
C SER A 44 -17.62 -1.15 -6.61
N LYS A 45 -18.08 -2.42 -6.54
CA LYS A 45 -18.26 -3.12 -5.26
C LYS A 45 -16.95 -3.27 -4.50
N GLN A 46 -15.84 -3.53 -5.19
CA GLN A 46 -14.52 -3.60 -4.58
C GLN A 46 -14.06 -2.24 -4.04
N MET A 47 -14.37 -1.14 -4.74
CA MET A 47 -14.12 0.22 -4.24
C MET A 47 -14.91 0.49 -2.95
N ASP A 48 -16.17 0.08 -2.88
CA ASP A 48 -17.01 0.27 -1.69
C ASP A 48 -16.47 -0.50 -0.47
N ILE A 49 -16.03 -1.75 -0.68
CA ILE A 49 -15.37 -2.55 0.37
C ILE A 49 -14.10 -1.85 0.86
N ASN A 50 -13.23 -1.41 -0.07
CA ASN A 50 -12.00 -0.70 0.29
C ASN A 50 -12.29 0.60 1.06
N LEU A 51 -13.36 1.31 0.71
CA LEU A 51 -13.77 2.54 1.38
C LEU A 51 -14.37 2.27 2.76
N ALA A 52 -15.13 1.20 2.93
CA ALA A 52 -15.65 0.75 4.23
C ALA A 52 -14.51 0.32 5.17
N ASP A 53 -13.54 -0.45 4.66
CA ASP A 53 -12.35 -0.87 5.42
C ASP A 53 -11.44 0.30 5.79
N ALA A 54 -11.27 1.27 4.88
CA ALA A 54 -10.54 2.50 5.17
C ALA A 54 -11.23 3.30 6.29
N LYS A 55 -12.57 3.41 6.26
CA LYS A 55 -13.35 4.10 7.30
C LYS A 55 -13.33 3.36 8.64
N SER A 56 -13.47 2.03 8.64
CA SER A 56 -13.45 1.22 9.88
C SER A 56 -12.09 1.31 10.58
N THR A 57 -11.01 1.30 9.80
CA THR A 57 -9.63 1.40 10.31
C THR A 57 -9.25 2.84 10.68
N ALA A 58 -9.85 3.86 10.06
CA ALA A 58 -9.50 5.26 10.31
C ALA A 58 -10.15 5.86 11.57
N THR A 59 -11.36 5.40 11.95
CA THR A 59 -12.19 6.11 12.93
C THR A 59 -12.37 5.39 14.27
N GLY A 60 -12.03 4.10 14.35
CA GLY A 60 -12.09 3.34 15.60
C GLY A 60 -10.84 3.51 16.48
N ILE A 61 -11.01 3.45 17.81
CA ILE A 61 -9.90 3.50 18.78
C ILE A 61 -8.84 2.42 18.47
N GLY A 62 -9.27 1.22 18.06
CA GLY A 62 -8.37 0.13 17.67
C GLY A 62 -7.50 0.48 16.45
N GLY A 63 -8.09 1.09 15.41
CA GLY A 63 -7.36 1.47 14.20
C GLY A 63 -6.41 2.65 14.41
N ILE A 64 -6.81 3.63 15.23
CA ILE A 64 -5.94 4.74 15.65
C ILE A 64 -4.75 4.21 16.46
N MET A 65 -4.99 3.32 17.43
CA MET A 65 -3.91 2.74 18.25
C MET A 65 -2.95 1.89 17.41
N GLN A 66 -3.47 1.07 16.48
CA GLN A 66 -2.66 0.26 15.57
C GLN A 66 -1.80 1.09 14.61
N ARG A 67 -2.26 2.26 14.16
CA ARG A 67 -1.43 3.14 13.30
C ARG A 67 -0.45 4.00 14.10
N SER A 68 -0.80 4.36 15.32
CA SER A 68 -0.10 5.42 16.06
C SER A 68 1.02 4.90 16.96
N TRP A 69 1.02 3.62 17.35
CA TRP A 69 2.06 3.07 18.22
C TRP A 69 3.47 3.17 17.62
N ARG A 70 3.63 2.94 16.30
CA ARG A 70 4.95 3.04 15.64
C ARG A 70 5.50 4.47 15.65
N PRO A 71 4.74 5.50 15.21
CA PRO A 71 5.14 6.89 15.40
C PRO A 71 5.41 7.25 16.86
N LEU A 72 4.60 6.76 17.79
CA LEU A 72 4.71 7.11 19.21
C LEU A 72 6.03 6.63 19.83
N ILE A 73 6.45 5.40 19.54
CA ILE A 73 7.77 4.90 19.98
C ILE A 73 8.88 5.75 19.35
N GLY A 74 8.80 6.05 18.05
CA GLY A 74 9.77 6.91 17.38
C GLY A 74 9.88 8.30 18.02
N MET A 75 8.74 8.93 18.35
CA MET A 75 8.70 10.23 19.04
C MET A 75 9.28 10.13 20.46
N SER A 76 9.00 9.06 21.21
CA SER A 76 9.61 8.88 22.53
C SER A 76 11.13 8.77 22.48
N CYS A 77 11.68 8.05 21.49
CA CYS A 77 13.13 7.98 21.29
C CYS A 77 13.72 9.34 20.89
N ALA A 78 13.03 10.10 20.02
CA ALA A 78 13.45 11.45 19.64
C ALA A 78 13.47 12.41 20.84
N LEU A 79 12.46 12.34 21.71
CA LEU A 79 12.39 13.13 22.94
C LEU A 79 13.50 12.75 23.93
N ALA A 80 13.83 11.46 24.05
CA ALA A 80 14.93 10.99 24.88
C ALA A 80 16.29 11.55 24.40
N ILE A 81 16.55 11.50 23.09
CA ILE A 81 17.76 12.08 22.49
C ILE A 81 17.78 13.61 22.67
N LEU A 82 16.64 14.28 22.49
CA LEU A 82 16.51 15.72 22.71
C LEU A 82 16.85 16.10 24.16
N TRP A 83 16.37 15.34 25.13
CA TRP A 83 16.71 15.54 26.54
C TRP A 83 18.22 15.43 26.75
N GLU A 84 18.80 14.29 26.37
CA GLU A 84 20.20 13.96 26.70
C GLU A 84 21.20 14.93 26.07
N TYR A 85 21.01 15.25 24.79
CA TYR A 85 22.02 15.98 24.02
C TYR A 85 21.77 17.48 23.94
N VAL A 86 20.51 17.94 24.06
CA VAL A 86 20.16 19.35 23.87
C VAL A 86 19.71 19.95 25.19
N LEU A 87 18.60 19.48 25.77
CA LEU A 87 18.00 20.10 26.95
C LEU A 87 18.91 20.01 28.18
N LYS A 88 19.60 18.88 28.38
CA LYS A 88 20.55 18.72 29.49
C LYS A 88 21.65 19.77 29.44
N GLN A 89 22.23 20.04 28.26
CA GLN A 89 23.29 21.05 28.11
C GLN A 89 22.79 22.46 28.44
N PHE A 90 21.61 22.84 27.93
CA PHE A 90 21.01 24.13 28.26
C PHE A 90 20.65 24.25 29.74
N THR A 91 20.20 23.16 30.36
CA THR A 91 19.86 23.12 31.79
C THR A 91 21.11 23.34 32.65
N ILE A 92 22.22 22.65 32.34
CA ILE A 92 23.50 22.86 33.03
C ILE A 92 24.00 24.29 32.84
N PHE A 93 23.91 24.83 31.61
CA PHE A 93 24.31 26.20 31.32
C PHE A 93 23.53 27.22 32.16
N ILE A 94 22.20 27.06 32.26
CA ILE A 94 21.35 27.93 33.07
C ILE A 94 21.69 27.79 34.57
N LEU A 95 21.83 26.57 35.08
CA LEU A 95 22.18 26.33 36.48
C LEU A 95 23.54 26.96 36.84
N ALA A 96 24.53 26.85 35.95
CA ALA A 96 25.84 27.47 36.12
C ALA A 96 25.75 29.01 36.05
N ALA A 97 24.97 29.57 35.12
CA ALA A 97 24.79 31.01 34.98
C ALA A 97 24.19 31.67 36.23
N PHE A 98 23.31 30.96 36.95
CA PHE A 98 22.71 31.43 38.20
C PHE A 98 23.43 30.94 39.47
N SER A 99 24.57 30.24 39.34
CA SER A 99 25.31 29.66 40.47
C SER A 99 24.45 28.81 41.41
N ILE A 100 23.53 28.02 40.82
CA ILE A 100 22.63 27.13 41.56
C ILE A 100 23.32 25.78 41.71
N ASP A 101 23.57 25.38 42.96
CA ASP A 101 24.03 24.03 43.28
C ASP A 101 22.96 23.01 42.90
N HIS A 102 23.37 21.99 42.15
CA HIS A 102 22.49 20.93 41.70
C HIS A 102 23.20 19.59 41.82
N ASN A 103 22.41 18.56 42.12
CA ASN A 103 22.85 17.17 42.00
C ASN A 103 23.01 16.80 40.52
N PRO A 104 23.78 15.74 40.21
CA PRO A 104 23.92 15.25 38.84
C PRO A 104 22.54 15.05 38.20
N LEU A 105 22.36 15.65 37.03
CA LEU A 105 21.11 15.54 36.29
C LEU A 105 20.87 14.09 35.87
N PRO A 106 19.60 13.64 35.78
CA PRO A 106 19.28 12.30 35.31
C PRO A 106 19.86 12.02 33.93
N GLU A 107 20.62 10.94 33.83
CA GLU A 107 21.20 10.47 32.57
C GLU A 107 20.37 9.34 32.00
N LEU A 108 20.15 9.38 30.68
CA LEU A 108 19.48 8.30 29.98
C LEU A 108 20.52 7.26 29.54
N ASP A 109 20.20 5.98 29.73
CA ASP A 109 21.08 4.90 29.31
C ASP A 109 21.07 4.75 27.78
N MET A 110 22.14 5.23 27.15
CA MET A 110 22.33 5.14 25.71
C MET A 110 22.54 3.70 25.22
N ALA A 111 23.00 2.79 26.10
CA ALA A 111 23.22 1.39 25.75
C ALA A 111 21.90 0.65 25.51
N THR A 112 20.80 1.10 26.14
CA THR A 112 19.45 0.59 25.88
C THR A 112 18.71 1.41 24.84
N LEU A 113 18.94 2.73 24.77
CA LEU A 113 18.24 3.60 23.82
C LEU A 113 18.65 3.37 22.36
N PHE A 114 19.95 3.25 22.06
CA PHE A 114 20.41 3.08 20.68
C PHE A 114 19.95 1.78 20.02
N PRO A 115 19.94 0.62 20.69
CA PRO A 115 19.34 -0.59 20.14
C PRO A 115 17.86 -0.42 19.77
N LEU A 116 17.08 0.27 20.60
CA LEU A 116 15.66 0.55 20.32
C LEU A 116 15.50 1.42 19.06
N VAL A 117 16.30 2.47 18.94
CA VAL A 117 16.31 3.34 17.74
C VAL A 117 16.70 2.55 16.49
N MET A 118 17.78 1.77 16.57
CA MET A 118 18.26 0.97 15.44
C MET A 118 17.26 -0.11 15.03
N ALA A 119 16.56 -0.74 15.97
CA ALA A 119 15.50 -1.70 15.67
C ALA A 119 14.34 -1.05 14.88
N LEU A 120 13.94 0.16 15.26
CA LEU A 120 12.88 0.92 14.56
C LEU A 120 13.33 1.38 13.17
N LEU A 121 14.57 1.87 13.03
CA LEU A 121 15.15 2.24 11.74
C LEU A 121 15.31 1.02 10.82
N GLY A 122 15.75 -0.13 11.37
CA GLY A 122 15.93 -1.36 10.61
C GLY A 122 14.64 -1.88 9.99
N MET A 123 13.54 -1.92 10.76
CA MET A 123 12.22 -2.29 10.25
C MET A 123 11.70 -1.32 9.18
N SER A 124 12.01 -0.03 9.33
CA SER A 124 11.64 1.00 8.35
C SER A 124 12.47 0.90 7.07
N GLY A 125 13.75 0.55 7.19
CA GLY A 125 14.69 0.38 6.08
C GLY A 125 14.33 -0.79 5.17
N ILE A 126 13.87 -1.92 5.71
CA ILE A 126 13.46 -3.10 4.91
C ILE A 126 12.33 -2.72 3.93
N ARG A 127 11.33 -1.96 4.39
CA ARG A 127 10.22 -1.52 3.52
C ARG A 127 10.68 -0.53 2.45
N SER A 128 11.59 0.39 2.80
CA SER A 128 12.18 1.31 1.83
C SER A 128 13.00 0.56 0.78
N PHE A 129 13.73 -0.48 1.19
CA PHE A 129 14.52 -1.34 0.33
C PHE A 129 13.65 -2.17 -0.63
N GLU A 130 12.55 -2.75 -0.14
CA GLU A 130 11.57 -3.47 -0.97
C GLU A 130 10.98 -2.58 -2.07
N LYS A 131 10.63 -1.33 -1.74
CA LYS A 131 10.14 -0.33 -2.72
C LYS A 131 11.18 0.03 -3.76
N LEU A 132 12.44 0.23 -3.35
CA LEU A 132 13.55 0.53 -4.26
C LEU A 132 13.80 -0.61 -5.26
N LYS A 133 13.70 -1.86 -4.79
CA LYS A 133 13.89 -3.04 -5.63
C LYS A 133 12.67 -3.44 -6.47
N LYS A 134 11.55 -2.71 -6.37
CA LYS A 134 10.28 -3.00 -7.07
C LYS A 134 9.78 -4.44 -6.89
N ILE A 135 10.21 -5.15 -5.85
CA ILE A 135 9.83 -6.55 -5.59
C ILE A 135 8.33 -6.66 -5.20
N ASN A 136 7.69 -5.53 -4.92
CA ASN A 136 6.27 -5.38 -4.65
C ASN A 136 5.61 -4.28 -5.52
N SER A 137 6.21 -3.95 -6.67
CA SER A 137 5.70 -2.93 -7.59
C SER A 137 4.82 -3.54 -8.68
N ASP A 138 3.91 -4.43 -8.31
CA ASP A 138 2.78 -4.80 -9.16
C ASP A 138 1.52 -4.09 -8.63
N LYS A 139 1.39 -2.83 -9.06
CA LYS A 139 0.13 -2.12 -9.24
C LYS A 139 0.26 -1.19 -10.44
#